data_AF-A0A1T4MRZ6-F1
#
_entry.id   AF-A0A1T4MRZ6-F1
#
_cell.length_a   1.000
_cell.length_b   1.000
_cell.length_c   1.000
_cell.angle_alpha   90.00
_cell.angle_beta   90.00
_cell.angle_gamma   90.00
#
_symmetry.space_group_name_H-M   'P 1'
#
loop_
_entity.id
_entity.type
_entity.pdbx_description
1 polymer ?
#
loop_
_entity_poly.entity_id
_entity_poly.type
_entity_poly.pdbx_seq_one_letter_code
_entity_poly.pdbx_strand_id
1 'polypeptide(L)'
;MNPFQDSLTDRARQLTREFLGHHKKVQAENPEFANSAEQVLSIISMELSRIASLCDSLEEKQMVVEGFSQALAHLRWNAEEAASMVKRLERDILER
;
A
#
# COMPACT_ATOMS: atom_id res chain seq x y z
N MET A 1 -17.45 -11.69 -14.81
CA MET A 1 -16.54 -11.14 -13.77
C MET A 1 -15.17 -11.72 -14.01
N ASN A 2 -14.16 -10.86 -14.19
CA ASN A 2 -12.79 -11.30 -14.49
C ASN A 2 -12.11 -11.67 -13.15
N PRO A 3 -11.65 -12.92 -12.94
CA PRO A 3 -11.03 -13.35 -11.68
C PRO A 3 -9.75 -12.59 -11.31
N PHE A 4 -9.23 -11.77 -12.24
CA PHE A 4 -8.10 -10.86 -12.02
C PHE A 4 -8.49 -9.53 -11.37
N GLN A 5 -9.74 -9.06 -11.47
CA GLN A 5 -10.15 -7.80 -10.85
C GLN A 5 -10.21 -7.93 -9.32
N ASP A 6 -10.83 -8.99 -8.80
CA ASP A 6 -10.77 -9.30 -7.35
C ASP A 6 -9.32 -9.52 -6.85
N SER A 7 -8.37 -9.79 -7.75
CA SER A 7 -6.97 -10.05 -7.41
C SER A 7 -6.15 -8.79 -7.12
N LEU A 8 -6.48 -7.62 -7.69
CA LEU A 8 -5.65 -6.41 -7.58
C LEU A 8 -5.79 -5.75 -6.21
N THR A 9 -7.03 -5.51 -5.76
CA THR A 9 -7.32 -4.99 -4.43
C THR A 9 -6.75 -5.92 -3.37
N ASP A 10 -6.95 -7.24 -3.53
CA ASP A 10 -6.45 -8.24 -2.59
C ASP A 10 -4.92 -8.30 -2.55
N ARG A 11 -4.26 -8.21 -3.71
CA ARG A 11 -2.80 -8.21 -3.79
C ARG A 11 -2.19 -6.96 -3.17
N ALA A 12 -2.73 -5.78 -3.49
CA ALA A 12 -2.31 -4.52 -2.89
C ALA A 12 -2.47 -4.55 -1.36
N ARG A 13 -3.61 -5.08 -0.91
CA ARG A 13 -3.92 -5.25 0.52
C ARG A 13 -2.99 -6.23 1.21
N GLN A 14 -2.66 -7.36 0.56
CA GLN A 14 -1.72 -8.35 1.07
C GLN A 14 -0.32 -7.74 1.23
N LEU A 15 0.23 -7.14 0.17
CA LEU A 15 1.56 -6.54 0.18
C LEU A 15 1.67 -5.46 1.27
N THR A 16 0.67 -4.60 1.36
CA THR A 16 0.64 -3.56 2.38
C THR A 16 0.67 -4.14 3.78
N ARG A 17 -0.07 -5.23 4.04
CA ARG A 17 -0.05 -5.93 5.33
C ARG A 17 1.27 -6.62 5.61
N GLU A 18 1.89 -7.22 4.60
CA GLU A 18 3.21 -7.86 4.75
C GLU A 18 4.27 -6.82 5.13
N PHE A 19 4.38 -5.72 4.40
CA PHE A 19 5.41 -4.71 4.65
C PHE A 19 5.14 -3.88 5.92
N LEU A 20 3.95 -3.30 6.08
CA LEU A 20 3.64 -2.47 7.25
C LEU A 20 3.41 -3.30 8.52
N GLY A 21 2.83 -4.50 8.39
CA GLY A 21 2.67 -5.41 9.52
C GLY A 21 4.02 -5.89 10.03
N HIS A 22 4.95 -6.25 9.13
CA HIS A 22 6.32 -6.57 9.49
C HIS A 22 7.02 -5.38 10.16
N HIS A 23 6.91 -4.18 9.60
CA HIS A 23 7.48 -2.98 10.22
C HIS A 23 6.93 -2.72 11.63
N LYS A 24 5.60 -2.76 11.83
CA LYS A 24 5.01 -2.60 13.17
C LYS A 24 5.52 -3.66 14.15
N LYS A 25 5.67 -4.90 13.69
CA LYS A 25 6.19 -5.99 14.51
C LYS A 25 7.65 -5.76 14.90
N VAL A 26 8.51 -5.43 13.94
CA VAL A 26 9.94 -5.15 14.20
C VAL A 26 10.09 -3.92 15.08
N GLN A 27 9.30 -2.86 14.86
CA GLN A 27 9.31 -1.67 15.72
C GLN A 27 8.92 -2.00 17.16
N ALA A 28 7.99 -2.93 17.38
CA ALA A 28 7.56 -3.34 18.72
C ALA A 28 8.54 -4.29 19.41
N GLU A 29 9.17 -5.20 18.67
CA GLU A 29 10.01 -6.28 19.22
C GLU A 29 11.51 -5.94 19.21
N ASN A 30 11.98 -5.18 18.22
CA ASN A 30 13.40 -4.96 17.90
C ASN A 30 13.61 -3.56 17.25
N PRO A 31 13.34 -2.47 17.99
CA PRO A 31 13.27 -1.11 17.42
C PRO A 31 14.58 -0.64 16.78
N GLU A 32 15.75 -1.08 17.25
CA GLU A 32 17.04 -0.75 16.62
C GLU A 32 17.23 -1.34 15.21
N PHE A 33 16.42 -2.34 14.84
CA PHE A 33 16.41 -2.98 13.51
C PHE A 33 15.19 -2.56 12.68
N ALA A 34 14.32 -1.70 13.21
CA ALA A 34 13.17 -1.22 12.48
C ALA A 34 13.61 -0.21 11.42
N ASN A 35 13.27 -0.49 10.16
CA ASN A 35 13.31 0.53 9.11
C ASN A 35 12.55 1.77 9.58
N SER A 36 12.96 2.96 9.15
CA SER A 36 12.14 4.15 9.42
C SER A 36 10.77 4.01 8.76
N ALA A 37 9.75 4.67 9.33
CA ALA A 37 8.42 4.69 8.71
C ALA A 37 8.53 5.13 7.24
N GLU A 38 9.27 6.20 6.96
CA GLU A 38 9.50 6.72 5.61
C GLU A 38 10.12 5.69 4.63
N GLN A 39 11.06 4.87 5.08
CA GLN A 39 11.65 3.81 4.24
C GLN A 39 10.61 2.76 3.86
N VAL A 40 9.79 2.32 4.81
CA VAL A 40 8.74 1.32 4.55
C VAL A 40 7.67 1.87 3.62
N LEU A 41 7.33 3.15 3.78
CA LEU A 41 6.42 3.86 2.88
C LEU A 41 6.96 3.92 1.47
N SER A 42 8.24 4.26 1.30
CA SER A 42 8.87 4.28 -0.03
C SER A 42 8.83 2.91 -0.71
N ILE A 43 9.11 1.84 0.03
CA ILE A 43 9.08 0.46 -0.51
C ILE A 43 7.68 0.10 -0.98
N ILE A 44 6.66 0.36 -0.16
CA ILE A 44 5.27 0.02 -0.52
C ILE A 44 4.77 0.86 -1.69
N SER A 45 5.05 2.16 -1.70
CA SER A 45 4.69 3.02 -2.83
C SER A 45 5.33 2.54 -4.13
N MET A 46 6.59 2.07 -4.10
CA MET A 46 7.26 1.51 -5.27
C MET A 46 6.60 0.21 -5.75
N GLU A 47 6.31 -0.73 -4.86
CA GLU A 47 5.68 -2.01 -5.21
C GLU A 47 4.25 -1.82 -5.75
N LEU A 48 3.46 -0.95 -5.11
CA LEU A 48 2.11 -0.63 -5.57
C LEU A 48 2.14 0.11 -6.91
N SER A 49 3.10 1.02 -7.12
CA SER A 49 3.29 1.68 -8.42
C SER A 49 3.66 0.69 -9.52
N ARG A 50 4.47 -0.32 -9.20
CA ARG A 50 4.81 -1.40 -10.13
C ARG A 50 3.57 -2.21 -10.53
N ILE A 51 2.68 -2.53 -9.58
CA ILE A 51 1.41 -3.20 -9.89
C ILE A 51 0.54 -2.29 -10.76
N ALA A 52 0.43 -1.01 -10.41
CA ALA A 52 -0.36 -0.05 -11.15
C ALA A 52 0.15 0.19 -12.58
N SER A 53 1.46 0.04 -12.83
CA SER A 53 2.03 0.12 -14.19
C SER A 53 1.65 -1.04 -15.11
N LEU A 54 1.14 -2.14 -14.55
CA LEU A 54 0.64 -3.30 -15.29
C LEU A 54 -0.88 -3.26 -15.47
N CYS A 55 -1.55 -2.22 -14.96
CA CYS A 55 -2.99 -2.03 -15.12
C CYS A 55 -3.29 -1.32 -16.44
N ASP A 56 -4.30 -1.80 -17.15
CA ASP A 56 -4.68 -1.28 -18.47
C ASP A 56 -5.69 -0.13 -18.36
N SER A 57 -6.33 0.02 -17.20
CA SER A 57 -7.39 1.00 -16.96
C SER A 57 -7.19 1.84 -15.70
N LEU A 58 -7.81 3.02 -15.71
CA LEU A 58 -7.90 3.87 -14.52
C LEU A 58 -8.61 3.16 -13.36
N GLU A 59 -9.64 2.37 -13.67
CA GLU A 59 -10.41 1.60 -12.68
C GLU A 59 -9.49 0.59 -11.96
N GLU A 60 -8.68 -0.17 -12.69
CA GLU A 60 -7.72 -1.10 -12.10
C GLU A 60 -6.66 -0.40 -11.24
N LYS A 61 -6.16 0.76 -11.68
CA LYS A 61 -5.26 1.58 -10.85
C LYS A 61 -5.95 2.04 -9.55
N GLN A 62 -7.23 2.42 -9.61
CA GLN A 62 -8.02 2.78 -8.42
C GLN A 62 -8.18 1.60 -7.46
N MET A 63 -8.34 0.36 -7.97
CA MET A 63 -8.38 -0.84 -7.14
C MET A 63 -7.10 -1.06 -6.32
N VAL A 64 -5.93 -0.70 -6.88
CA VAL A 64 -4.64 -0.74 -6.15
C VAL A 64 -4.63 0.26 -5.00
N VAL A 65 -5.09 1.50 -5.22
CA VAL A 65 -5.22 2.53 -4.17
C VAL A 65 -6.18 2.06 -3.08
N GLU A 66 -7.32 1.48 -3.49
CA GLU A 66 -8.33 0.99 -2.56
C GLU A 66 -7.77 -0.12 -1.66
N GLY A 67 -7.07 -1.10 -2.24
CA GLY A 67 -6.45 -2.19 -1.48
C GLY A 67 -5.42 -1.70 -0.46
N PHE A 68 -4.64 -0.67 -0.83
CA PHE A 68 -3.72 0.01 0.09
C PHE A 68 -4.47 0.70 1.24
N SER A 69 -5.47 1.51 0.93
CA SER A 69 -6.29 2.22 1.92
C SER A 69 -6.98 1.26 2.89
N GLN A 70 -7.59 0.18 2.39
CA GLN A 70 -8.22 -0.86 3.21
C GLN A 70 -7.20 -1.55 4.13
N ALA A 71 -5.98 -1.82 3.67
CA ALA A 71 -4.94 -2.40 4.50
C ALA A 71 -4.48 -1.46 5.63
N LEU A 72 -4.36 -0.16 5.36
CA LEU A 72 -4.02 0.83 6.40
C LEU A 72 -5.09 0.89 7.49
N ALA A 73 -6.37 0.89 7.10
CA ALA A 73 -7.48 0.82 8.03
C ALA A 73 -7.45 -0.48 8.86
N HIS A 74 -7.18 -1.62 8.22
CA HIS A 74 -7.09 -2.92 8.89
C HIS A 74 -5.93 -2.96 9.90
N LEU A 75 -4.79 -2.37 9.56
CA LEU A 75 -3.63 -2.28 10.45
C LEU A 75 -3.81 -1.23 11.56
N ARG A 76 -4.93 -0.50 11.60
CA ARG A 76 -5.16 0.64 12.48
C ARG A 76 -3.98 1.62 12.40
N TRP A 77 -3.62 1.99 11.18
CA TRP A 77 -2.61 3.01 10.95
C TRP A 77 -3.11 4.37 11.45
N ASN A 78 -2.20 5.29 11.77
CA ASN A 78 -2.57 6.65 12.10
C ASN A 78 -3.34 7.27 10.91
N ALA A 79 -4.49 7.92 11.17
CA ALA A 79 -5.39 8.40 10.13
C ALA A 79 -4.78 9.53 9.27
N GLU A 80 -4.01 10.43 9.87
CA GLU A 80 -3.36 11.54 9.17
C GLU A 80 -2.23 11.03 8.28
N GLU A 81 -1.40 10.13 8.81
CA GLU A 81 -0.35 9.46 8.04
C GLU A 81 -0.96 8.64 6.89
N ALA A 82 -2.00 7.86 7.17
CA ALA A 82 -2.67 7.04 6.17
C ALA A 82 -3.26 7.90 5.03
N ALA A 83 -3.92 9.02 5.37
CA ALA A 83 -4.45 9.94 4.37
C ALA A 83 -3.34 10.56 3.49
N SER A 84 -2.23 10.98 4.11
CA SER A 84 -1.05 11.50 3.40
C SER A 84 -0.44 10.45 2.46
N MET A 85 -0.34 9.20 2.93
CA MET A 85 0.20 8.08 2.18
C MET A 85 -0.68 7.71 0.98
N VAL A 86 -2.00 7.63 1.17
CA VAL A 86 -2.95 7.35 0.09
C VAL A 86 -2.87 8.45 -0.96
N LYS A 87 -2.91 9.72 -0.55
CA LYS A 87 -2.80 10.86 -1.47
C LYS A 87 -1.49 10.87 -2.26
N ARG A 88 -0.38 10.48 -1.63
CA ARG A 88 0.91 10.32 -2.32
C ARG A 88 0.83 9.23 -3.38
N LEU A 89 0.29 8.06 -3.03
CA LEU A 89 0.15 6.95 -3.96
C LEU A 89 -0.77 7.30 -5.14
N GLU A 90 -1.91 7.95 -4.87
CA GLU A 90 -2.84 8.42 -5.90
C GLU A 90 -2.13 9.29 -6.93
N ARG A 91 -1.37 10.30 -6.47
CA ARG A 91 -0.56 11.13 -7.36
C ARG A 91 0.44 10.31 -8.17
N ASP A 92 1.11 9.36 -7.52
CA ASP A 92 2.18 8.58 -8.17
C ASP A 92 1.64 7.63 -9.25
N ILE A 93 0.37 7.17 -9.17
CA ILE A 93 -0.17 6.16 -10.09
C ILE A 93 -1.33 6.63 -10.98
N LEU A 94 -2.17 7.56 -10.51
CA LEU A 94 -3.36 8.05 -11.22
C LEU A 94 -3.07 9.29 -12.07
N GLU A 95 -2.11 10.12 -11.66
CA GLU A 95 -1.70 11.32 -12.42
C GLU A 95 -0.55 11.04 -13.42
N ARG A 96 -0.15 9.76 -13.55
CA ARG A 96 0.76 9.24 -14.57
C ARG A 96 0.01 8.58 -15.72
#